data_AF-A0A385SI80-F1
#
_entry.id   AF-A0A385SI80-F1
#
_cell.length_a   1.000
_cell.length_b   1.000
_cell.length_c   1.000
_cell.angle_alpha   90.00
_cell.angle_beta   90.00
_cell.angle_gamma   90.00
#
_symmetry.space_group_name_H-M   'P 1'
#
loop_
_entity.id
_entity.type
_entity.pdbx_description
1 polymer ?
#
loop_
_entity_poly.entity_id
_entity_poly.type
_entity_poly.pdbx_seq_one_letter_code
_entity_poly.pdbx_strand_id
1 'polypeptide(L)'
;MNENLKQVLMPLTIIGTFGVSLLFFARTITDYILKKKMIEKGFVNDDTQAIFKRHTEENKFSSLKWGLIILTGGIALIILEYVPYERESPLPYGIFAVAVSLGFLVYYFLVRKDLNK
;
A
#
# COMPACT_ATOMS: atom_id res chain seq x y z
N MET A 1 11.81 18.35 22.58
CA MET A 1 10.90 17.19 22.75
C MET A 1 11.39 16.41 23.96
N ASN A 2 10.60 16.33 25.04
CA ASN A 2 11.03 15.69 26.30
C ASN A 2 11.38 14.22 26.07
N GLU A 3 12.58 13.79 26.52
CA GLU A 3 13.09 12.40 26.43
C GLU A 3 12.05 11.37 26.88
N ASN A 4 11.38 11.65 27.99
CA ASN A 4 10.31 10.81 28.57
C ASN A 4 9.12 10.61 27.62
N LEU A 5 8.77 11.62 26.81
CA LEU A 5 7.63 11.54 25.89
C LEU A 5 7.96 10.60 24.73
N LYS A 6 9.19 10.63 24.19
CA LYS A 6 9.62 9.71 23.12
C LYS A 6 9.65 8.25 23.61
N GLN A 7 10.05 8.03 24.86
CA GLN A 7 10.17 6.70 25.46
C GLN A 7 8.83 5.98 25.62
N VAL A 8 7.75 6.74 25.87
CA VAL A 8 6.38 6.17 25.96
C VAL A 8 5.70 6.10 24.59
N LEU A 9 5.95 7.06 23.70
CA LEU A 9 5.28 7.14 22.39
C LEU A 9 5.74 6.05 21.41
N MET A 10 7.03 5.67 21.43
CA MET A 10 7.56 4.60 20.57
C MET A 10 6.88 3.24 20.79
N PRO A 11 6.85 2.67 22.02
CA PRO A 11 6.20 1.37 22.23
C PRO A 11 4.69 1.42 21.97
N LEU A 12 4.03 2.54 22.28
CA LEU A 12 2.59 2.70 22.04
C LEU A 12 2.25 2.65 20.53
N THR A 13 3.05 3.32 19.70
CA THR A 13 2.86 3.31 18.24
C THR A 13 3.15 1.94 17.62
N ILE A 14 4.17 1.23 18.10
CA ILE A 14 4.48 -0.13 17.64
C ILE A 14 3.35 -1.11 18.00
N ILE A 15 2.89 -1.09 19.25
CA ILE A 15 1.80 -1.99 19.69
C ILE A 15 0.50 -1.66 18.95
N GLY A 16 0.19 -0.38 18.75
CA GLY A 16 -1.00 0.06 18.02
C GLY A 16 -1.00 -0.41 16.56
N THR A 17 0.10 -0.17 15.83
CA THR A 17 0.22 -0.57 14.41
C THR A 17 0.19 -2.09 14.25
N PHE A 18 0.84 -2.83 15.15
CA PHE A 18 0.85 -4.29 15.14
C PHE A 18 -0.53 -4.88 15.45
N GLY A 19 -1.23 -4.35 16.44
CA GLY A 19 -2.58 -4.78 16.81
C GLY A 19 -3.59 -4.57 15.68
N VAL A 20 -3.55 -3.40 15.03
CA VAL A 20 -4.39 -3.12 13.86
C VAL A 20 -4.09 -4.09 12.72
N SER A 21 -2.81 -4.34 12.43
CA SER A 21 -2.40 -5.28 11.37
C SER A 21 -2.93 -6.69 11.63
N LEU A 22 -2.87 -7.17 12.87
CA LEU A 22 -3.42 -8.46 13.28
C LEU A 22 -4.94 -8.54 13.08
N LEU A 23 -5.69 -7.50 13.45
CA LEU A 23 -7.15 -7.46 13.26
C LEU A 23 -7.54 -7.48 11.77
N PHE A 24 -6.81 -6.74 10.93
CA PHE A 24 -7.02 -6.74 9.48
C PHE A 24 -6.69 -8.11 8.86
N PHE A 25 -5.62 -8.75 9.32
CA PHE A 25 -5.24 -10.08 8.88
C PHE A 25 -6.29 -11.13 9.26
N ALA A 26 -6.75 -11.12 10.52
CA ALA A 26 -7.80 -12.01 10.99
C ALA A 26 -9.12 -11.81 10.24
N ARG A 27 -9.51 -10.55 9.97
CA ARG A 27 -10.66 -10.24 9.11
C ARG A 27 -10.51 -10.84 7.71
N THR A 28 -9.35 -10.63 7.07
CA THR A 28 -9.08 -11.16 5.72
C THR A 28 -9.23 -12.67 5.65
N ILE A 29 -8.70 -13.41 6.63
CA ILE A 29 -8.85 -14.86 6.72
C ILE A 29 -10.31 -15.25 6.93
N THR A 30 -11.01 -14.55 7.83
CA THR A 30 -12.40 -14.84 8.15
C THR A 30 -13.31 -14.65 6.93
N ASP A 31 -13.12 -13.56 6.20
CA ASP A 31 -13.84 -13.27 4.95
C ASP A 31 -13.55 -14.32 3.88
N TYR A 32 -12.30 -14.78 3.78
CA TYR A 32 -11.93 -15.86 2.88
C TYR A 32 -12.65 -17.18 3.22
N ILE A 33 -12.66 -17.58 4.50
CA ILE A 33 -13.34 -18.80 4.95
C ILE A 33 -14.85 -18.70 4.71
N LEU A 34 -15.46 -17.53 4.98
CA LEU A 34 -16.88 -17.29 4.74
C LEU A 34 -17.20 -17.41 3.25
N LYS A 35 -16.44 -16.73 2.38
CA LYS A 35 -16.61 -16.81 0.92
C LYS A 35 -16.46 -18.24 0.41
N LYS A 36 -15.44 -18.97 0.88
CA LYS A 36 -15.23 -20.38 0.52
C LYS A 36 -16.43 -21.25 0.94
N LYS A 37 -16.92 -21.11 2.17
CA LYS A 37 -18.08 -21.86 2.67
C LYS A 37 -19.38 -21.51 1.94
N MET A 38 -19.56 -20.25 1.53
CA MET A 38 -20.72 -19.83 0.73
C MET A 38 -20.72 -20.50 -0.66
N ILE A 39 -19.54 -20.60 -1.28
CA ILE A 39 -19.37 -21.29 -2.57
C ILE A 39 -19.63 -22.79 -2.43
N GLU A 40 -19.02 -23.44 -1.43
CA GLU A 40 -19.20 -24.88 -1.17
C GLU A 40 -20.66 -25.28 -0.87
N LYS A 41 -21.43 -24.39 -0.23
CA LYS A 41 -22.84 -24.62 0.10
C LYS A 41 -23.82 -24.25 -1.02
N GLY A 42 -23.32 -23.83 -2.19
CA GLY A 42 -24.18 -23.52 -3.34
C GLY A 42 -24.97 -22.22 -3.23
N PHE A 43 -24.61 -21.30 -2.31
CA PHE A 43 -25.24 -19.96 -2.19
C PHE A 43 -24.78 -18.98 -3.29
N VAL A 44 -24.32 -19.50 -4.43
CA VAL A 44 -23.80 -18.70 -5.55
C VAL A 44 -24.96 -18.40 -6.50
N ASN A 45 -25.88 -17.53 -6.09
CA ASN A 45 -26.81 -16.89 -7.03
C ASN A 45 -26.03 -15.99 -7.99
N ASP A 46 -26.58 -15.72 -9.18
CA ASP A 46 -25.96 -14.87 -10.21
C ASP A 46 -25.58 -13.47 -9.67
N ASP A 47 -26.33 -12.96 -8.69
CA ASP A 47 -26.04 -11.72 -7.97
C ASP A 47 -24.72 -11.78 -7.18
N THR A 48 -24.38 -12.93 -6.60
CA THR A 48 -23.15 -13.12 -5.84
C THR A 48 -21.93 -13.13 -6.78
N GLN A 49 -22.07 -13.69 -7.99
CA GLN A 49 -20.99 -13.68 -9.00
C GLN A 49 -20.65 -12.27 -9.49
N ALA A 50 -21.64 -11.38 -9.58
CA ALA A 50 -21.41 -9.98 -9.93
C ALA A 50 -20.57 -9.24 -8.86
N ILE A 51 -20.76 -9.55 -7.58
CA ILE A 51 -19.97 -8.99 -6.47
C ILE A 51 -18.52 -9.49 -6.54
N PHE A 52 -18.30 -10.76 -6.85
CA PHE A 52 -16.94 -11.31 -7.00
C PHE A 52 -16.19 -10.69 -8.18
N LYS A 53 -16.83 -10.48 -9.33
CA LYS A 53 -16.20 -9.87 -10.51
C LYS A 53 -15.77 -8.42 -10.26
N ARG A 54 -16.59 -7.61 -9.57
CA ARG A 54 -16.24 -6.21 -9.23
C ARG A 54 -14.97 -6.09 -8.38
N HIS A 55 -14.79 -6.98 -7.40
CA HIS A 55 -13.59 -6.95 -6.55
C HIS A 55 -12.30 -7.34 -7.28
N THR A 56 -12.38 -8.18 -8.30
CA THR A 56 -11.20 -8.59 -9.08
C THR A 56 -10.74 -7.46 -10.01
N GLU A 57 -11.66 -6.71 -10.61
CA GLU A 57 -11.32 -5.56 -11.46
C GLU A 57 -10.67 -4.42 -10.68
N GLU A 58 -11.16 -4.14 -9.46
CA GLU A 58 -10.63 -3.07 -8.60
C GLU A 58 -9.18 -3.31 -8.17
N ASN A 59 -8.77 -4.58 -8.04
CA ASN A 59 -7.41 -4.97 -7.66
C ASN A 59 -6.46 -5.24 -8.84
N LYS A 60 -6.94 -5.22 -10.08
CA LYS A 60 -6.16 -5.61 -11.29
C LYS A 60 -4.82 -4.86 -11.42
N PHE A 61 -4.77 -3.60 -11.00
CA PHE A 61 -3.58 -2.75 -11.09
C PHE A 61 -2.88 -2.50 -9.76
N SER A 62 -3.33 -3.14 -8.67
CA SER A 62 -2.78 -2.90 -7.33
C SER A 62 -1.29 -3.25 -7.25
N SER A 63 -0.88 -4.38 -7.82
CA SER A 63 0.54 -4.79 -7.90
C SER A 63 1.38 -3.82 -8.74
N LEU A 64 0.82 -3.29 -9.84
CA LEU A 64 1.50 -2.31 -10.69
C LEU A 64 1.74 -0.99 -9.94
N LYS A 65 0.76 -0.54 -9.15
CA LYS A 65 0.86 0.65 -8.31
C LYS A 65 2.04 0.54 -7.34
N TRP A 66 2.06 -0.52 -6.55
CA TRP A 66 3.08 -0.70 -5.51
C TRP A 66 4.46 -0.97 -6.09
N GLY A 67 4.56 -1.74 -7.17
CA GLY A 67 5.84 -1.98 -7.85
C GLY A 67 6.47 -0.68 -8.35
N LEU A 68 5.67 0.22 -8.94
CA LEU A 68 6.17 1.47 -9.48
C LEU A 68 6.60 2.47 -8.41
N ILE A 69 5.85 2.58 -7.31
CA ILE A 69 6.19 3.43 -6.17
C ILE A 69 7.50 2.97 -5.50
N ILE A 70 7.64 1.65 -5.28
CA ILE A 70 8.84 1.08 -4.66
C ILE A 70 10.04 1.25 -5.60
N LEU A 71 9.84 1.09 -6.92
CA LEU A 71 10.89 1.29 -7.91
C LEU A 71 11.40 2.74 -7.92
N THR A 72 10.51 3.72 -8.02
CA THR A 72 10.94 5.13 -8.05
C THR A 72 11.50 5.59 -6.71
N GLY A 73 10.89 5.18 -5.60
CA GLY A 73 11.42 5.43 -4.25
C GLY A 73 12.78 4.78 -4.02
N GLY A 74 12.98 3.55 -4.48
CA GLY A 74 14.27 2.85 -4.40
C GLY A 74 15.37 3.54 -5.21
N ILE A 75 15.04 4.02 -6.42
CA ILE A 75 15.97 4.83 -7.23
C ILE A 75 16.36 6.11 -6.48
N ALA A 76 15.41 6.79 -5.83
CA ALA A 76 15.73 7.98 -5.03
C ALA A 76 16.69 7.68 -3.88
N LEU A 77 16.51 6.57 -3.18
CA LEU A 77 17.42 6.16 -2.10
C LEU A 77 18.83 5.86 -2.62
N ILE A 78 18.94 5.20 -3.78
CA ILE A 78 20.25 4.95 -4.43
C ILE A 78 20.91 6.27 -4.81
N ILE A 79 20.15 7.23 -5.37
CA ILE A 79 20.68 8.56 -5.73
C ILE A 79 21.17 9.31 -4.50
N LEU A 80 20.43 9.24 -3.39
CA LEU A 80 20.77 9.96 -2.15
C LEU A 80 22.08 9.51 -1.52
N GLU A 81 22.52 8.27 -1.76
CA GLU A 81 23.83 7.80 -1.30
C GLU A 81 24.99 8.59 -1.94
N TYR A 82 24.80 9.06 -3.18
CA TYR A 82 25.84 9.78 -3.93
C TYR A 82 25.73 11.30 -3.82
N VAL A 83 24.68 11.83 -3.19
CA VAL A 83 24.47 13.27 -3.04
C VAL A 83 25.03 13.72 -1.69
N PRO A 84 26.00 14.64 -1.64
CA PRO A 84 26.43 15.23 -0.38
C PRO A 84 25.32 16.16 0.15
N TYR A 85 24.79 15.86 1.34
CA TYR A 85 23.80 16.69 2.02
C TYR A 85 24.15 16.88 3.50
N GLU A 86 23.77 18.02 4.05
CA GLU A 86 23.91 18.29 5.49
C GLU A 86 22.83 17.56 6.28
N ARG A 87 23.11 17.13 7.52
CA ARG A 87 22.18 16.34 8.35
C ARG A 87 20.82 17.02 8.60
N GLU A 88 20.76 18.35 8.57
CA GLU A 88 19.51 19.11 8.74
C GLU A 88 18.91 19.59 7.41
N SER A 89 19.45 19.13 6.28
CA SER A 89 18.97 19.52 4.97
C SER A 89 17.61 18.88 4.66
N PRO A 90 16.62 19.64 4.18
CA PRO A 90 15.36 19.08 3.70
C PRO A 90 15.49 18.33 2.37
N LEU A 91 16.68 18.36 1.74
CA LEU A 91 16.93 17.86 0.40
C LEU A 91 16.64 16.35 0.21
N PRO A 92 17.02 15.45 1.15
CA PRO A 92 16.71 14.02 1.02
C PRO A 92 15.21 13.74 0.99
N TYR A 93 14.45 14.41 1.85
CA TYR A 93 13.00 14.28 1.91
C TYR A 93 12.33 14.80 0.63
N GLY A 94 12.84 15.91 0.08
CA GLY A 94 12.37 16.46 -1.19
C GLY A 94 12.57 15.51 -2.37
N ILE A 95 13.80 14.97 -2.52
CA ILE A 95 14.13 14.03 -3.60
C ILE A 95 13.25 12.78 -3.51
N PHE A 96 13.11 12.22 -2.31
CA PHE A 96 12.28 11.05 -2.09
C PHE A 96 10.79 11.32 -2.40
N ALA A 97 10.25 12.45 -1.92
CA ALA A 97 8.86 12.83 -2.16
C ALA A 97 8.57 13.05 -3.66
N VAL A 98 9.48 13.68 -4.39
CA VAL A 98 9.36 13.89 -5.84
C VAL A 98 9.38 12.55 -6.58
N ALA A 99 10.29 11.64 -6.21
CA ALA A 99 10.38 10.34 -6.86
C ALA A 99 9.14 9.46 -6.62
N VAL A 100 8.60 9.45 -5.40
CA VAL A 100 7.35 8.75 -5.10
C VAL A 100 6.18 9.36 -5.89
N SER A 101 6.12 10.70 -5.96
CA SER A 101 5.09 11.41 -6.74
C SER A 101 5.18 11.07 -8.23
N LEU A 102 6.38 10.99 -8.80
CA LEU A 102 6.60 10.52 -10.17
C LEU A 102 6.09 9.08 -10.37
N GLY A 103 6.33 8.19 -9.41
CA GLY A 103 5.78 6.83 -9.43
C GLY A 103 4.25 6.83 -9.53
N PHE A 104 3.57 7.66 -8.74
CA PHE A 104 2.11 7.80 -8.81
C PHE A 104 1.61 8.40 -10.13
N LEU A 105 2.30 9.41 -10.66
CA LEU A 105 1.93 10.03 -11.93
C LEU A 105 2.06 9.03 -13.09
N VAL A 106 3.17 8.30 -13.15
CA VAL A 106 3.38 7.27 -14.18
C VAL A 106 2.34 6.16 -14.05
N TYR A 107 2.01 5.72 -12.82
CA TYR A 107 0.92 4.77 -12.59
C TYR A 107 -0.41 5.27 -13.15
N TYR A 108 -0.77 6.52 -12.85
CA TYR A 108 -2.01 7.13 -13.34
C TYR A 108 -2.08 7.13 -14.87
N PHE A 109 -0.99 7.52 -15.56
CA PHE A 109 -0.97 7.51 -17.02
C PHE A 109 -1.07 6.09 -17.61
N LEU A 110 -0.42 5.10 -17.00
CA LEU A 110 -0.50 3.71 -17.44
C LEU A 110 -1.92 3.15 -17.30
N VAL A 111 -2.57 3.35 -16.15
CA VAL A 111 -3.93 2.88 -15.90
C VAL A 111 -4.94 3.62 -16.78
N ARG A 112 -4.81 4.94 -16.91
CA ARG A 112 -5.68 5.74 -17.79
C ARG A 112 -5.62 5.26 -19.24
N LYS A 113 -4.44 4.85 -19.72
CA LYS A 113 -4.28 4.31 -21.08
C LYS A 113 -4.97 2.95 -21.25
N ASP A 114 -4.94 2.08 -20.23
CA ASP A 114 -5.63 0.78 -20.28
C ASP A 114 -7.16 0.94 -20.21
N LEU A 115 -7.65 1.86 -19.38
CA LEU A 115 -9.09 2.16 -19.25
C LEU A 115 -9.71 2.82 -20.49
N ASN A 116 -8.92 3.55 -21.27
CA ASN A 116 -9.37 4.22 -22.50
C ASN A 116 -9.27 3.31 -23.74
N LYS A 117 -8.94 2.04 -23.57
CA LYS A 117 -8.74 1.07 -24.65
C LYS A 117 -9.91 0.09 -24.71
#